data_AF-A0A2H0YW95-F1
#
_entry.id   AF-A0A2H0YW95-F1
#
_cell.length_a   1.000
_cell.length_b   1.000
_cell.length_c   1.000
_cell.angle_alpha   90.00
_cell.angle_beta   90.00
_cell.angle_gamma   90.00
#
_symmetry.space_group_name_H-M   'P 1'
#
loop_
_entity.id
_entity.type
_entity.pdbx_description
1 polymer ?
#
loop_
_entity_poly.entity_id
_entity_poly.type
_entity_poly.pdbx_seq_one_letter_code
_entity_poly.pdbx_strand_id
1 'polypeptide(L)'
;MIRKPFTVLIDYAPEPASLQALYDLTDTISHERIIHVFGSAGGGRDVARRPLLGKIAGTHANIAIVTNEDPYDDDPMKIINQVAQGVVNVGRLHDQEDLFRVFDRREAIRLAISKAKADDLVLITGKACEQWIMGPLGTKQPWDDRRVARQELERLGVLST
;
A
#
# COMPACT_ATOMS: atom_id res chain seq x y z
N MET A 1 -13.97 -13.12 -2.67
CA MET A 1 -13.37 -12.37 -3.79
C MET A 1 -14.49 -11.62 -4.49
N ILE A 2 -14.46 -10.29 -4.51
CA ILE A 2 -15.43 -9.47 -5.24
C ILE A 2 -14.84 -9.28 -6.64
N ARG A 3 -15.44 -9.89 -7.69
CA ARG A 3 -15.04 -9.64 -9.08
C ARG A 3 -16.04 -8.69 -9.73
N LYS A 4 -15.71 -7.39 -9.71
CA LYS A 4 -16.23 -6.30 -10.55
C LYS A 4 -15.21 -5.16 -10.52
N PRO A 5 -15.03 -4.38 -11.60
CA PRO A 5 -14.20 -4.70 -12.76
C PRO A 5 -12.71 -5.02 -12.46
N PHE A 6 -12.21 -4.87 -11.24
CA PHE A 6 -10.83 -5.25 -10.83
C PHE A 6 -10.85 -6.06 -9.54
N THR A 7 -9.68 -6.53 -9.09
CA THR A 7 -9.53 -7.26 -7.82
C THR A 7 -8.81 -6.38 -6.79
N VAL A 8 -9.30 -6.39 -5.55
CA VAL A 8 -8.58 -5.83 -4.38
C VAL A 8 -8.09 -6.96 -3.50
N LEU A 9 -6.79 -7.05 -3.28
CA LEU A 9 -6.14 -8.02 -2.39
C LEU A 9 -5.48 -7.26 -1.24
N ILE A 10 -5.81 -7.69 -0.02
CA ILE A 10 -5.32 -7.08 1.22
C ILE A 10 -4.53 -8.15 1.97
N ASP A 11 -3.26 -7.88 2.25
CA ASP A 11 -2.35 -8.78 2.96
C ASP A 11 -1.57 -8.02 4.04
N TYR A 12 -1.04 -8.73 5.03
CA TYR A 12 -0.22 -8.11 6.07
C TYR A 12 1.20 -7.85 5.54
N ALA A 13 1.83 -8.83 4.90
CA ALA A 13 3.19 -8.84 4.30
C ALA A 13 4.13 -7.65 4.63
N PRO A 14 4.52 -7.41 5.90
CA PRO A 14 5.31 -6.23 6.26
C PRO A 14 6.82 -6.40 5.99
N GLU A 15 7.28 -7.64 5.79
CA GLU A 15 8.69 -7.97 5.58
C GLU A 15 9.02 -8.15 4.09
N PRO A 16 10.26 -7.88 3.64
CA PRO A 16 10.65 -8.02 2.24
C PRO A 16 10.40 -9.42 1.69
N ALA A 17 10.70 -10.46 2.48
CA ALA A 17 10.47 -11.85 2.06
C ALA A 17 8.98 -12.15 1.88
N SER A 18 8.12 -11.70 2.80
CA SER A 18 6.67 -11.86 2.66
C SER A 18 6.09 -11.04 1.51
N LEU A 19 6.64 -9.84 1.26
CA LEU A 19 6.21 -9.00 0.15
C LEU A 19 6.61 -9.61 -1.20
N GLN A 20 7.81 -10.18 -1.30
CA GLN A 20 8.24 -10.89 -2.50
C GLN A 20 7.35 -12.11 -2.75
N ALA A 21 7.09 -12.94 -1.74
CA ALA A 21 6.22 -14.09 -1.88
C ALA A 21 4.78 -13.72 -2.29
N LEU A 22 4.29 -12.56 -1.84
CA LEU A 22 3.00 -12.02 -2.29
C LEU A 22 3.06 -11.67 -3.79
N TYR A 23 4.12 -11.02 -4.26
CA TYR A 23 4.28 -10.72 -5.69
C TYR A 23 4.37 -12.00 -6.54
N ASP A 24 5.12 -13.00 -6.08
CA ASP A 24 5.22 -14.30 -6.75
C ASP A 24 3.83 -14.98 -6.85
N LEU A 25 2.98 -14.83 -5.84
CA LEU A 25 1.58 -15.27 -5.88
C LEU A 25 0.77 -14.47 -6.91
N THR A 26 0.95 -13.15 -6.99
CA THR A 26 0.21 -12.32 -7.95
C THR A 26 0.50 -12.68 -9.39
N ASP A 27 1.72 -13.15 -9.70
CA ASP A 27 2.09 -13.63 -11.04
C ASP A 27 1.29 -14.88 -11.47
N THR A 28 0.70 -15.61 -10.52
CA THR A 28 -0.18 -16.76 -10.80
C THR A 28 -1.64 -16.39 -11.03
N ILE A 29 -2.01 -15.13 -10.79
CA ILE A 29 -3.38 -14.62 -10.91
C ILE A 29 -3.43 -13.74 -12.17
N SER A 30 -4.40 -13.97 -13.06
CA SER A 30 -4.57 -13.10 -14.24
C SER A 30 -4.96 -11.68 -13.83
N HIS A 31 -4.17 -10.70 -14.27
CA HIS A 31 -4.39 -9.27 -14.08
C HIS A 31 -3.63 -8.46 -15.16
N GLU A 32 -4.08 -7.22 -15.42
CA GLU A 32 -3.44 -6.33 -16.39
C GLU A 32 -2.31 -5.49 -15.77
N ARG A 33 -2.56 -4.91 -14.59
CA ARG A 33 -1.60 -4.05 -13.88
C ARG A 33 -1.73 -4.22 -12.38
N ILE A 34 -0.65 -3.93 -11.66
CA ILE A 34 -0.63 -3.87 -10.21
C ILE A 34 -0.58 -2.41 -9.73
N ILE A 35 -1.52 -2.05 -8.85
CA ILE A 35 -1.56 -0.79 -8.11
C ILE A 35 -1.34 -1.11 -6.63
N HIS A 36 -0.23 -0.69 -6.05
CA HIS A 36 0.16 -1.12 -4.70
C HIS A 36 0.17 0.03 -3.69
N VAL A 37 -0.64 -0.09 -2.64
CA VAL A 37 -0.64 0.78 -1.46
C VAL A 37 0.13 0.11 -0.33
N PHE A 38 1.22 0.73 0.13
CA PHE A 38 2.10 0.14 1.13
C PHE A 38 2.87 1.22 1.90
N GLY A 39 3.50 0.81 3.00
CA GLY A 39 4.25 1.71 3.86
C GLY A 39 5.30 0.94 4.67
N SER A 40 5.72 1.52 5.77
CA SER A 40 6.50 0.80 6.77
C SER A 40 6.26 1.39 8.16
N ALA A 41 6.52 0.61 9.19
CA ALA A 41 6.46 1.07 10.56
C ALA A 41 7.66 1.96 10.96
N GLY A 42 7.40 2.87 11.89
CA GLY A 42 8.37 3.70 12.59
C GLY A 42 8.77 3.13 13.95
N GLY A 43 9.10 4.01 14.88
CA GLY A 43 9.49 3.68 16.26
C GLY A 43 10.90 3.11 16.38
N GLY A 44 11.84 3.54 15.53
CA GLY A 44 13.22 3.03 15.54
C GLY A 44 13.36 1.56 15.11
N ARG A 45 12.30 0.97 14.56
CA ARG A 45 12.32 -0.36 13.93
C ARG A 45 13.21 -0.38 12.70
N ASP A 46 13.43 -1.56 12.13
CA ASP A 46 14.34 -1.80 11.00
C ASP A 46 14.18 -0.78 9.85
N VAL A 47 15.04 0.25 9.88
CA VAL A 47 15.11 1.31 8.88
C VAL A 47 15.69 0.77 7.57
N ALA A 48 16.56 -0.25 7.65
CA ALA A 48 17.20 -0.85 6.48
C ALA A 48 16.19 -1.57 5.58
N ARG A 49 15.08 -2.03 6.15
CA ARG A 49 13.96 -2.62 5.43
C ARG A 49 13.23 -1.64 4.51
N ARG A 50 13.10 -0.37 4.89
CA ARG A 50 12.28 0.64 4.18
C ARG A 50 12.61 0.74 2.67
N PRO A 51 13.87 0.95 2.25
CA PRO A 51 14.21 0.98 0.83
C PRO A 51 14.07 -0.38 0.14
N LEU A 52 14.16 -1.51 0.87
CA LEU A 52 13.96 -2.84 0.28
C LEU A 52 12.50 -3.06 -0.11
N LEU A 53 11.55 -2.67 0.75
CA LEU A 53 10.11 -2.72 0.42
C LEU A 53 9.81 -1.88 -0.82
N GLY A 54 10.36 -0.66 -0.87
CA GLY A 54 10.25 0.22 -2.04
C GLY A 54 10.83 -0.40 -3.30
N LYS A 55 12.01 -1.01 -3.22
CA LYS A 55 12.65 -1.68 -4.37
C LYS A 55 11.80 -2.81 -4.92
N ILE A 56 11.26 -3.67 -4.05
CA ILE A 56 10.40 -4.79 -4.45
C ILE A 56 9.16 -4.22 -5.15
N ALA A 57 8.45 -3.30 -4.50
CA ALA A 57 7.25 -2.71 -5.08
C ALA A 57 7.51 -1.98 -6.40
N GLY A 58 8.59 -1.20 -6.52
CA GLY A 58 8.98 -0.51 -7.75
C GLY A 58 9.41 -1.43 -8.89
N THR A 59 9.81 -2.66 -8.58
CA THR A 59 10.16 -3.68 -9.59
C THR A 59 8.91 -4.30 -10.21
N HIS A 60 7.91 -4.59 -9.38
CA HIS A 60 6.74 -5.38 -9.79
C HIS A 60 5.50 -4.52 -10.11
N ALA A 61 5.26 -3.44 -9.36
CA ALA A 61 4.05 -2.62 -9.55
C ALA A 61 4.11 -1.76 -10.82
N ASN A 62 2.92 -1.41 -11.32
CA ASN A 62 2.74 -0.38 -12.34
C ASN A 62 2.40 0.98 -11.73
N ILE A 63 1.81 1.00 -10.53
CA ILE A 63 1.59 2.20 -9.73
C ILE A 63 1.95 1.89 -8.28
N ALA A 64 2.81 2.69 -7.67
CA ALA A 64 3.21 2.60 -6.28
C ALA A 64 2.67 3.80 -5.48
N ILE A 65 1.95 3.52 -4.40
CA ILE A 65 1.40 4.54 -3.50
C ILE A 65 1.97 4.27 -2.10
N VAL A 66 2.98 5.04 -1.74
CA VAL A 66 3.63 4.94 -0.44
C VAL A 66 2.89 5.80 0.58
N THR A 67 2.49 5.21 1.69
CA THR A 67 1.63 5.84 2.68
C THR A 67 2.06 5.61 4.12
N ASN A 68 1.46 6.38 5.04
CA ASN A 68 1.61 6.14 6.46
C ASN A 68 1.02 4.77 6.86
N GLU A 69 1.64 4.19 7.88
CA GLU A 69 1.22 2.95 8.50
C GLU A 69 1.24 3.13 10.02
N ASP A 70 2.22 2.57 10.74
CA ASP A 70 2.42 2.78 12.17
C ASP A 70 3.67 3.63 12.42
N PRO A 71 3.60 4.97 12.39
CA PRO A 71 4.78 5.81 12.54
C PRO A 71 5.35 5.81 13.97
N TYR A 72 4.54 5.49 14.99
CA TYR A 72 4.92 5.68 16.39
C TYR A 72 5.47 7.10 16.61
N ASP A 73 6.66 7.22 17.19
CA ASP A 73 7.33 8.49 17.47
C ASP A 73 8.21 9.00 16.31
N ASP A 74 8.35 8.24 15.23
CA ASP A 74 9.10 8.67 14.04
C ASP A 74 8.24 9.63 13.19
N ASP A 75 8.90 10.54 12.45
CA ASP A 75 8.24 11.38 11.45
C ASP A 75 7.69 10.53 10.29
N PRO A 76 6.36 10.47 10.10
CA PRO A 76 5.73 9.66 9.06
C PRO A 76 6.23 9.97 7.66
N MET A 77 6.46 11.25 7.35
CA MET A 77 6.88 11.67 6.02
C MET A 77 8.32 11.25 5.74
N LYS A 78 9.17 11.15 6.75
CA LYS A 78 10.53 10.59 6.59
C LYS A 78 10.46 9.11 6.23
N ILE A 79 9.59 8.34 6.89
CA ILE A 79 9.40 6.92 6.58
C ILE A 79 8.90 6.74 5.14
N ILE A 80 7.86 7.49 4.76
CA ILE A 80 7.30 7.47 3.41
C ILE A 80 8.37 7.78 2.38
N ASN A 81 9.18 8.82 2.59
CA ASN A 81 10.25 9.18 1.66
C ASN A 81 11.36 8.12 1.57
N GLN A 82 11.72 7.47 2.67
CA GLN A 82 12.71 6.38 2.68
C GLN A 82 12.23 5.14 1.92
N VAL A 83 10.95 4.79 2.06
CA VAL A 83 10.34 3.70 1.28
C VAL A 83 10.25 4.10 -0.20
N ALA A 84 9.76 5.30 -0.49
CA ALA A 84 9.65 5.81 -1.86
C ALA A 84 11.03 5.87 -2.57
N GLN A 85 12.10 6.16 -1.85
CA GLN A 85 13.46 6.14 -2.43
C GLN A 85 13.82 4.76 -2.98
N GLY A 86 13.36 3.68 -2.35
CA GLY A 86 13.52 2.32 -2.88
C GLY A 86 12.84 2.14 -4.24
N VAL A 87 11.66 2.73 -4.43
CA VAL A 87 10.94 2.73 -5.71
C VAL A 87 11.70 3.56 -6.75
N VAL A 88 12.10 4.80 -6.40
CA VAL A 88 12.84 5.71 -7.27
C VAL A 88 14.13 5.07 -7.79
N ASN A 89 14.85 4.36 -6.93
CA ASN A 89 16.12 3.71 -7.28
C ASN A 89 15.96 2.59 -8.33
N VAL A 90 14.76 2.04 -8.52
CA VAL A 90 14.49 1.09 -9.61
C VAL A 90 14.44 1.80 -10.97
N GLY A 91 14.02 3.08 -11.00
CA GLY A 91 13.99 3.89 -12.22
C GLY A 91 12.88 3.56 -13.21
N ARG A 92 11.87 2.78 -12.79
CA ARG A 92 10.72 2.39 -13.63
C ARG A 92 9.49 3.27 -13.44
N LEU A 93 9.35 3.86 -12.26
CA LEU A 93 8.21 4.69 -11.85
C LEU A 93 8.69 6.12 -11.56
N HIS A 94 7.87 7.11 -11.91
CA HIS A 94 8.10 8.54 -11.86
C HIS A 94 7.14 9.20 -10.85
N ASP A 95 7.70 10.12 -10.05
CA ASP A 95 6.92 10.87 -9.07
C ASP A 95 5.74 11.60 -9.74
N GLN A 96 4.58 11.56 -9.09
CA GLN A 96 3.31 12.18 -9.50
C GLN A 96 2.59 11.55 -10.71
N GLU A 97 3.21 10.61 -11.42
CA GLU A 97 2.58 9.89 -12.54
C GLU A 97 2.11 8.50 -12.11
N ASP A 98 3.03 7.71 -11.59
CA ASP A 98 2.82 6.32 -11.16
C ASP A 98 3.51 6.01 -9.81
N LEU A 99 4.30 6.93 -9.25
CA LEU A 99 4.74 6.95 -7.86
C LEU A 99 4.07 8.08 -7.09
N PHE A 100 3.32 7.75 -6.04
CA PHE A 100 2.62 8.69 -5.18
C PHE A 100 3.08 8.54 -3.72
N ARG A 101 3.23 9.67 -3.04
CA ARG A 101 3.52 9.74 -1.60
C ARG A 101 2.33 10.40 -0.92
N VAL A 102 1.52 9.62 -0.21
CA VAL A 102 0.26 10.09 0.35
C VAL A 102 0.29 9.85 1.86
N PHE A 103 0.25 10.90 2.67
CA PHE A 103 0.32 10.74 4.12
C PHE A 103 -0.87 9.95 4.69
N ASP A 104 -2.09 10.35 4.34
CA ASP A 104 -3.29 9.69 4.86
C ASP A 104 -3.54 8.35 4.16
N ARG A 105 -3.60 7.26 4.94
CA ARG A 105 -3.75 5.90 4.42
C ARG A 105 -5.11 5.66 3.75
N ARG A 106 -6.18 6.32 4.19
CA ARG A 106 -7.51 6.21 3.55
C ARG A 106 -7.46 6.90 2.20
N GLU A 107 -6.85 8.08 2.13
CA GLU A 107 -6.65 8.80 0.88
C GLU A 107 -5.76 8.02 -0.10
N ALA A 108 -4.74 7.31 0.38
CA ALA A 108 -3.92 6.41 -0.43
C ALA A 108 -4.73 5.25 -1.02
N ILE A 109 -5.55 4.58 -0.20
CA ILE A 109 -6.46 3.51 -0.63
C ILE A 109 -7.48 4.04 -1.65
N ARG A 110 -8.08 5.20 -1.37
CA ARG A 110 -9.02 5.87 -2.26
C ARG A 110 -8.39 6.20 -3.61
N LEU A 111 -7.15 6.71 -3.61
CA LEU A 111 -6.39 7.00 -4.81
C LEU A 111 -6.17 5.73 -5.64
N ALA A 112 -5.76 4.64 -5.00
CA ALA A 112 -5.54 3.35 -5.66
C ALA A 112 -6.80 2.85 -6.36
N ILE A 113 -7.93 2.83 -5.65
CA ILE A 113 -9.23 2.41 -6.17
C ILE A 113 -9.66 3.31 -7.33
N SER A 114 -9.47 4.64 -7.22
CA SER A 114 -9.84 5.57 -8.30
C SER A 114 -9.00 5.44 -9.57
N LYS A 115 -7.78 4.89 -9.46
CA LYS A 115 -6.87 4.64 -10.59
C LYS A 115 -7.06 3.27 -11.22
N ALA A 116 -7.76 2.37 -10.55
CA ALA A 116 -7.99 1.01 -11.00
C ALA A 116 -8.95 0.96 -12.20
N LYS A 117 -8.58 0.18 -13.20
CA LYS A 117 -9.35 -0.11 -14.42
C LYS A 117 -9.76 -1.59 -14.42
N ALA A 118 -10.50 -2.01 -15.44
CA ALA A 118 -10.86 -3.41 -15.58
C ALA A 118 -9.62 -4.33 -15.57
N ASP A 119 -9.75 -5.46 -14.89
CA ASP A 119 -8.75 -6.52 -14.72
C ASP A 119 -7.43 -6.10 -14.03
N ASP A 120 -7.36 -4.89 -13.47
CA ASP A 120 -6.26 -4.50 -12.59
C ASP A 120 -6.30 -5.27 -11.25
N LEU A 121 -5.17 -5.29 -10.56
CA LEU A 121 -5.01 -5.77 -9.20
C LEU A 121 -4.58 -4.63 -8.27
N VAL A 122 -5.43 -4.28 -7.32
CA VAL A 122 -5.11 -3.34 -6.24
C VAL A 122 -4.59 -4.14 -5.04
N LEU A 123 -3.32 -3.94 -4.70
CA LEU A 123 -2.68 -4.53 -3.52
C LEU A 123 -2.66 -3.51 -2.38
N ILE A 124 -3.04 -3.93 -1.18
CA ILE A 124 -2.92 -3.13 0.05
C ILE A 124 -2.19 -3.98 1.08
N THR A 125 -0.99 -3.55 1.49
CA THR A 125 -0.13 -4.30 2.42
C THR A 125 0.23 -3.51 3.67
N GLY A 126 0.68 -4.21 4.72
CA GLY A 126 1.19 -3.64 5.96
C GLY A 126 0.23 -3.79 7.14
N LYS A 127 -1.06 -3.43 7.00
CA LYS A 127 -2.01 -3.40 8.15
C LYS A 127 -3.03 -4.53 8.11
N ALA A 128 -3.63 -4.80 6.95
CA ALA A 128 -4.65 -5.83 6.80
C ALA A 128 -5.78 -5.73 7.85
N CYS A 129 -5.90 -6.74 8.72
CA CYS A 129 -6.93 -6.82 9.75
C CYS A 129 -6.56 -6.15 11.08
N GLU A 130 -5.42 -5.47 11.16
CA GLU A 130 -5.03 -4.74 12.35
C GLU A 130 -5.99 -3.60 12.66
N GLN A 131 -6.23 -3.42 13.95
CA GLN A 131 -7.32 -2.57 14.47
C GLN A 131 -6.92 -1.11 14.67
N TRP A 132 -5.63 -0.80 14.49
CA TRP A 132 -5.06 0.51 14.81
C TRP A 132 -3.97 0.92 13.82
N ILE A 133 -3.90 2.22 13.59
CA ILE A 133 -2.66 2.91 13.21
C ILE A 133 -2.07 3.52 14.47
N MET A 134 -0.82 3.18 14.76
CA MET A 134 -0.10 3.59 15.98
C MET A 134 0.66 4.90 15.76
N GLY A 135 0.35 5.92 16.58
CA GLY A 135 0.98 7.24 16.52
C GLY A 135 1.91 7.56 17.69
N PRO A 136 2.37 8.81 17.79
CA PRO A 136 3.30 9.26 18.81
C PRO A 136 2.76 9.05 20.21
N LEU A 137 3.63 8.76 21.17
CA LEU A 137 3.31 8.59 22.59
C LEU A 137 2.19 7.55 22.83
N GLY A 138 2.10 6.54 21.95
CA GLY A 138 1.11 5.46 22.06
C GLY A 138 -0.32 5.85 21.68
N THR A 139 -0.51 6.98 20.99
CA THR A 139 -1.81 7.33 20.40
C THR A 139 -2.26 6.27 19.39
N LYS A 140 -3.58 6.09 19.25
CA LYS A 140 -4.15 5.05 18.39
C LYS A 140 -5.30 5.61 17.57
N GLN A 141 -5.23 5.43 16.26
CA GLN A 141 -6.33 5.70 15.34
C GLN A 141 -7.03 4.40 14.98
N PRO A 142 -8.36 4.24 15.20
CA PRO A 142 -9.07 3.04 14.78
C PRO A 142 -8.89 2.78 13.28
N TRP A 143 -8.46 1.56 12.95
CA TRP A 143 -8.10 1.21 11.57
C TRP A 143 -8.53 -0.23 11.24
N ASP A 144 -8.77 -0.51 9.96
CA ASP A 144 -8.90 -1.86 9.37
C ASP A 144 -8.90 -1.65 7.84
N ASP A 145 -7.85 -2.10 7.14
CA ASP A 145 -7.72 -1.89 5.68
C ASP A 145 -8.93 -2.47 4.93
N ARG A 146 -9.47 -3.58 5.39
CA ARG A 146 -10.60 -4.27 4.74
C ARG A 146 -11.87 -3.45 4.86
N ARG A 147 -12.10 -2.86 6.03
CA ARG A 147 -13.24 -1.98 6.26
C ARG A 147 -13.11 -0.71 5.43
N VAL A 148 -11.93 -0.08 5.45
CA VAL A 148 -11.67 1.16 4.70
C VAL A 148 -11.79 0.92 3.20
N ALA A 149 -11.17 -0.12 2.66
CA ALA A 149 -11.26 -0.46 1.24
C ALA A 149 -12.71 -0.71 0.81
N ARG A 150 -13.50 -1.44 1.60
CA ARG A 150 -14.93 -1.63 1.32
C ARG A 150 -15.71 -0.32 1.28
N GLN A 151 -15.49 0.55 2.27
CA GLN A 151 -16.13 1.87 2.33
C GLN A 151 -15.78 2.72 1.11
N GLU A 152 -14.52 2.75 0.69
CA GLU A 152 -14.11 3.55 -0.48
C GLU A 152 -14.62 2.95 -1.80
N LEU A 153 -14.73 1.63 -1.91
CA LEU A 153 -15.37 0.97 -3.05
C LEU A 153 -16.86 1.34 -3.17
N GLU A 154 -17.59 1.35 -2.05
CA GLU A 154 -19.00 1.80 -2.00
C GLU A 154 -19.11 3.29 -2.35
N ARG A 155 -18.26 4.12 -1.75
CA ARG A 155 -18.22 5.58 -1.96
C ARG A 155 -17.99 5.96 -3.41
N LEU A 156 -17.15 5.19 -4.12
CA LEU A 156 -16.85 5.40 -5.54
C LEU A 156 -17.84 4.68 -6.47
N GLY A 157 -18.89 4.05 -5.94
CA GLY A 157 -19.92 3.36 -6.72
C GLY A 157 -19.43 2.07 -7.40
N VAL A 158 -18.27 1.54 -6.99
CA VAL A 158 -17.72 0.27 -7.50
C VAL A 158 -18.48 -0.92 -6.90
N LEU A 159 -18.87 -0.79 -5.63
CA LEU A 159 -19.79 -1.69 -4.95
C LEU A 159 -21.17 -1.04 -4.86
N SER A 160 -22.19 -1.75 -5.34
CA SER A 160 -23.59 -1.44 -5.02
C SER A 160 -23.93 -2.11 -3.70
N THR A 161 -24.45 -1.33 -2.75
CA THR A 161 -25.07 -1.83 -1.50
C THR A 161 -26.22 -2.77 -1.76
#